data_AF-A0A7J3F1E3-F1
#
_entry.id   AF-A0A7J3F1E3-F1
#
_cell.length_a   1.000
_cell.length_b   1.000
_cell.length_c   1.000
_cell.angle_alpha   90.00
_cell.angle_beta   90.00
_cell.angle_gamma   90.00
#
_symmetry.space_group_name_H-M   'P 1'
#
loop_
_entity.id
_entity.type
_entity.pdbx_description
1 polymer ?
#
loop_
_entity_poly.entity_id
_entity_poly.type
_entity_poly.pdbx_seq_one_letter_code
_entity_poly.pdbx_strand_id
1 'polypeptide(L)' 'MPICGGKLSPNGYRRMKCRKCNLEQDRDVIAVKNLLRRYQMDVGASPVHSENPPMTGGGKG' A
#
# COMPACT_ATOMS: atom_id res chain seq x y z
N MET A 1 -7.27 1.28 -1.11
CA MET A 1 -7.70 1.47 0.29
C MET A 1 -7.36 0.20 1.05
N PRO A 2 -6.53 0.24 2.08
CA PRO A 2 -5.98 -0.93 2.74
C PRO A 2 -6.93 -1.55 3.77
N ILE A 3 -8.24 -1.27 3.71
CA ILE A 3 -9.24 -1.95 4.54
C ILE A 3 -10.24 -2.64 3.61
N CYS A 4 -11.11 -1.88 2.95
CA CYS A 4 -12.27 -2.40 2.23
C CYS A 4 -12.16 -2.39 0.69
N GLY A 5 -10.99 -1.98 0.15
CA GLY A 5 -10.79 -1.81 -1.29
C GLY A 5 -11.60 -0.68 -1.96
N GLY A 6 -12.44 0.04 -1.21
CA GLY A 6 -13.29 1.10 -1.75
C GLY A 6 -12.52 2.32 -2.26
N LYS A 7 -13.15 3.12 -3.13
CA LYS A 7 -12.56 4.40 -3.57
C LYS A 7 -12.46 5.37 -2.39
N LEU A 8 -11.35 6.10 -2.36
CA LEU A 8 -11.14 7.22 -1.43
C LEU A 8 -11.49 8.52 -2.12
N SER A 9 -12.14 9.40 -1.37
CA SER A 9 -12.43 10.76 -1.79
C SER A 9 -11.64 11.74 -0.93
N PRO A 10 -11.14 12.85 -1.50
CA PRO A 10 -10.51 13.91 -0.70
C PRO A 10 -11.52 14.49 0.30
N ASN A 11 -11.05 14.76 1.51
CA ASN A 11 -11.86 15.32 2.61
C ASN A 11 -11.09 16.45 3.30
N GLY A 12 -10.77 17.50 2.54
CA GLY A 12 -9.91 18.62 2.97
C GLY A 12 -8.50 18.53 2.40
N TYR A 13 -7.54 19.26 2.99
CA TYR A 13 -6.20 19.44 2.39
C TYR A 13 -5.35 18.17 2.36
N ARG A 14 -5.30 17.38 3.44
CA ARG A 14 -4.50 16.13 3.48
C ARG A 14 -5.29 14.88 3.85
N ARG A 15 -6.55 15.00 4.22
CA ARG A 15 -7.38 13.87 4.63
C ARG A 15 -8.08 13.22 3.44
N MET A 16 -8.18 11.90 3.48
CA MET A 16 -9.04 11.12 2.59
C MET A 16 -10.09 10.41 3.41
N LYS A 17 -11.28 10.29 2.83
CA LYS A 17 -12.40 9.56 3.40
C LYS A 17 -12.84 8.43 2.48
N CYS A 18 -13.08 7.26 3.05
CA CYS A 18 -13.76 6.16 2.37
C CYS A 18 -15.22 6.11 2.80
N ARG A 19 -16.16 6.24 1.87
CA ARG A 19 -17.59 6.15 2.18
C ARG A 19 -18.08 4.73 2.45
N LYS A 20 -17.30 3.71 2.06
CA LYS A 20 -17.67 2.29 2.24
C LYS A 20 -17.41 1.77 3.65
N CYS A 21 -16.30 2.18 4.27
CA CYS A 21 -15.91 1.74 5.61
C CYS A 21 -15.72 2.90 6.60
N ASN A 22 -16.13 4.12 6.22
CA ASN A 22 -15.99 5.34 7.01
C ASN A 22 -14.57 5.67 7.49
N LEU A 23 -13.53 5.10 6.88
CA LEU A 23 -12.16 5.45 7.23
C LEU A 23 -11.88 6.89 6.82
N GLU A 24 -11.36 7.69 7.75
CA GLU A 24 -10.87 9.04 7.49
C GLU A 24 -9.47 9.21 8.09
N GLN A 25 -8.46 9.36 7.24
CA GLN A 25 -7.05 9.53 7.66
C GLN A 25 -6.27 10.38 6.65
N ASP A 26 -5.06 10.80 7.04
CA ASP A 26 -4.13 11.48 6.14
C ASP A 26 -3.75 10.60 4.94
N ARG A 27 -3.56 11.24 3.78
CA ARG A 27 -3.08 10.61 2.54
C ARG A 27 -1.77 9.85 2.74
N ASP A 28 -0.86 10.38 3.55
CA ASP A 28 0.47 9.77 3.76
C ASP A 28 0.35 8.48 4.57
N VAL A 29 -0.47 8.49 5.64
CA VAL A 29 -0.78 7.29 6.45
C VAL A 29 -1.45 6.22 5.59
N ILE A 30 -2.38 6.63 4.73
CA ILE A 30 -3.04 5.72 3.80
C ILE A 30 -2.05 5.14 2.78
N ALA A 31 -1.13 5.96 2.26
CA ALA A 31 -0.12 5.50 1.32
C ALA A 31 0.78 4.44 1.95
N VAL A 32 1.31 4.69 3.15
CA VAL A 32 2.13 3.72 3.91
C VAL A 32 1.36 2.41 4.13
N LYS A 33 0.10 2.47 4.57
CA LYS A 33 -0.72 1.26 4.77
C LYS A 33 -0.98 0.49 3.46
N ASN A 34 -1.18 1.17 2.33
CA ASN A 34 -1.33 0.49 1.04
C ASN A 34 -0.01 -0.15 0.60
N LEU A 35 1.14 0.49 0.85
CA LEU A 35 2.47 -0.09 0.58
C LEU A 35 2.70 -1.32 1.46
N LEU A 36 2.53 -1.23 2.78
CA LEU A 36 2.68 -2.35 3.69
C LEU A 36 1.82 -3.56 3.28
N ARG A 37 0.55 -3.32 2.94
CA ARG A 37 -0.34 -4.36 2.42
C ARG A 37 0.17 -4.94 1.09
N ARG A 38 0.61 -4.10 0.15
CA ARG A 38 1.09 -4.54 -1.17
C ARG A 38 2.31 -5.44 -1.06
N TYR A 39 3.19 -5.15 -0.10
CA TYR A 39 4.42 -5.91 0.12
C TYR A 39 4.28 -6.99 1.19
N GLN A 40 3.07 -7.22 1.75
CA GLN A 40 2.84 -8.12 2.88
C GLN A 40 3.87 -7.90 4.01
N MET A 41 4.29 -6.64 4.19
CA MET A 41 5.23 -6.27 5.23
C MET A 41 4.45 -6.22 6.54
N ASP A 42 4.36 -7.38 7.20
CA ASP A 42 3.97 -7.42 8.60
C ASP A 42 5.09 -6.81 9.41
N VAL A 43 4.94 -5.54 9.80
CA VAL A 43 5.91 -4.81 10.62
C VAL A 43 6.10 -5.48 12.01
N GLY A 44 5.23 -6.43 12.37
CA GLY A 44 5.34 -7.27 13.58
C GLY A 44 5.82 -8.71 13.37
N ALA A 45 5.94 -9.19 12.13
CA ALA A 45 6.45 -10.52 11.83
C ALA A 45 7.69 -10.37 10.95
N SER A 46 8.88 -10.47 11.55
CA SER A 46 10.09 -10.62 10.76
C SER A 46 10.10 -12.03 10.17
N PRO A 47 10.13 -12.15 8.83
CA PRO A 47 11.16 -12.99 8.26
C PRO A 47 11.89 -12.26 7.14
N VAL A 48 13.20 -12.17 7.35
CA VAL A 48 14.23 -11.83 6.38
C VAL A 48 14.14 -12.68 5.10
N HIS A 49 13.31 -12.32 4.11
CA HIS A 49 13.67 -12.54 2.70
C HIS A 49 12.78 -11.72 1.75
N SER A 50 13.22 -10.51 1.41
CA SER A 50 12.76 -9.87 0.18
C SER A 50 13.55 -10.48 -0.97
N GLU A 51 13.09 -11.61 -1.51
CA GLU A 51 13.66 -12.13 -2.75
C GLU A 51 13.30 -11.13 -3.86
N ASN A 52 14.30 -10.38 -4.33
CA ASN A 52 14.13 -9.51 -5.48
C ASN A 52 13.78 -10.38 -6.70
N PRO A 53 12.79 -10.02 -7.53
CA PRO A 53 12.50 -10.76 -8.75
C PRO A 53 13.77 -10.80 -9.63
N PRO A 54 14.08 -11.93 -10.28
CA PRO A 54 15.27 -12.03 -11.11
C PRO A 54 15.18 -11.02 -12.25
N MET A 55 16.20 -10.18 -12.36
CA MET A 55 16.35 -9.28 -13.51
C MET A 55 16.57 -10.15 -14.76
N THR A 56 15.55 -10.27 -15.61
CA THR A 56 15.70 -10.93 -16.91
C THR A 56 16.50 -10.03 -17.83
N GLY A 57 17.80 -10.30 -17.94
CA GLY A 57 18.67 -9.73 -18.97
C GLY A 57 18.33 -10.31 -20.33
N GLY A 58 17.60 -9.54 -21.15
CA GLY A 58 17.38 -9.85 -22.55
C GLY A 58 18.62 -9.50 -23.38
N GLY A 59 19.52 -10.46 -23.55
CA GLY A 59 20.61 -10.40 -24.53
C GLY A 59 20.45 -11.54 -25.53
N LYS A 60 20.38 -11.18 -26.82
CA LYS A 60 20.56 -11.97 -28.06
C LYS A 60 20.01 -11.08 -29.19
N GLY A 61 20.70 -10.76 -30.28
CA GLY A 61 21.96 -11.21 -30.89
C GLY A 61 21.91 -10.67 -32.31
#